data_AF-A0A5K1K1X9-F1
#
_entry.id   AF-A0A5K1K1X9-F1
#
_cell.length_a   1.000
_cell.length_b   1.000
_cell.length_c   1.000
_cell.angle_alpha   90.00
_cell.angle_beta   90.00
_cell.angle_gamma   90.00
#
_symmetry.space_group_name_H-M   'P 1'
#
loop_
_entity.id
_entity.type
_entity.pdbx_description
1 polymer ?
#
loop_
_entity_poly.entity_id
_entity_poly.type
_entity_poly.pdbx_seq_one_letter_code
_entity_poly.pdbx_strand_id
1 'polypeptide(L)'
;MSLANAQFPIDMNKLQKLQLDPSSNKLTAEQKSALQNNIQLMRDAIVMFTTTGAARGVSGHTGGAFDTVPEVNMLLALFNTSDKYVPILFDEAGHRVATQYLASALEGALPWEHLLHYREANSKLPGHPELGLTPGVKFSSGRLGHIWPFVNGVALANRDKTVFILCPLG
;
A
#
# COMPACT_ATOMS: atom_id res chain seq x y z
N MET A 1 -4.74 21.85 -17.39
CA MET A 1 -5.33 20.61 -17.93
C MET A 1 -6.04 19.91 -16.80
N SER A 2 -7.34 19.63 -16.93
CA SER A 2 -8.10 18.90 -15.92
C SER A 2 -7.66 17.43 -15.93
N LEU A 3 -7.25 16.89 -14.77
CA LEU A 3 -6.87 15.49 -14.61
C LEU A 3 -8.08 14.53 -14.64
N ALA A 4 -9.30 15.06 -14.75
CA ALA A 4 -10.54 14.28 -14.68
C ALA A 4 -10.70 13.19 -15.76
N ASN A 5 -9.88 13.21 -16.83
CA ASN A 5 -9.87 12.21 -17.91
C ASN A 5 -8.46 11.64 -18.19
N ALA A 6 -7.51 11.81 -17.27
CA ALA A 6 -6.13 11.36 -17.49
C ALA A 6 -6.01 9.86 -17.19
N GLN A 7 -5.49 9.09 -18.15
CA GLN A 7 -5.10 7.70 -17.94
C GLN A 7 -3.94 7.64 -16.93
N PHE A 8 -3.93 6.62 -16.07
CA PHE A 8 -2.78 6.40 -15.19
C PHE A 8 -1.55 6.02 -16.04
N PRO A 9 -0.42 6.74 -15.92
CA PRO A 9 0.67 6.61 -16.90
C PRO A 9 1.58 5.39 -16.66
N ILE A 10 1.48 4.74 -15.50
CA ILE A 10 2.20 3.50 -15.21
C ILE A 10 1.30 2.32 -15.56
N ASP A 11 1.80 1.40 -16.39
CA ASP A 11 1.05 0.21 -16.77
C ASP A 11 1.05 -0.83 -15.63
N MET A 12 0.04 -0.74 -14.78
CA MET A 12 -0.12 -1.60 -13.61
C MET A 12 -0.51 -3.04 -13.97
N ASN A 13 -0.87 -3.32 -15.23
CA ASN A 13 -1.14 -4.70 -15.69
C ASN A 13 0.14 -5.55 -15.74
N LYS A 14 1.31 -4.92 -15.69
CA LYS A 14 2.62 -5.60 -15.61
C LYS A 14 2.94 -6.15 -14.23
N LEU A 15 2.11 -5.86 -13.22
CA LEU A 15 2.29 -6.43 -11.89
C LEU A 15 1.99 -7.93 -11.91
N GLN A 16 2.90 -8.70 -11.33
CA GLN A 16 2.80 -10.15 -11.28
C GLN A 16 2.25 -10.56 -9.92
N LYS A 17 1.21 -11.39 -9.91
CA LYS A 17 0.70 -11.98 -8.67
C LYS A 17 1.71 -13.00 -8.15
N LEU A 18 2.54 -12.58 -7.20
CA LEU A 18 3.58 -13.40 -6.61
C LEU A 18 3.02 -14.21 -5.43
N GLN A 19 3.56 -15.41 -5.26
CA GLN A 19 3.39 -16.25 -4.07
C GLN A 19 4.78 -16.58 -3.54
N LEU A 20 4.99 -16.30 -2.25
CA LEU A 20 6.23 -16.63 -1.54
C LEU A 20 5.90 -17.58 -0.40
N ASP A 21 6.60 -18.71 -0.35
CA ASP A 21 6.49 -19.66 0.76
C ASP A 21 7.50 -19.27 1.85
N PRO A 22 7.05 -18.90 3.06
CA PRO A 22 7.92 -18.51 4.16
C PRO A 22 8.82 -19.65 4.66
N SER A 23 8.51 -20.92 4.35
CA SER A 23 9.34 -22.07 4.72
C SER A 23 10.57 -22.23 3.82
N SER A 24 10.56 -21.60 2.64
CA SER A 24 11.72 -21.53 1.76
C SER A 24 12.60 -20.34 2.11
N ASN A 25 13.88 -20.59 2.35
CA ASN A 25 14.87 -19.54 2.62
C ASN A 25 15.51 -18.96 1.35
N LYS A 26 15.05 -19.37 0.15
CA LYS A 26 15.58 -18.91 -1.14
C LYS A 26 14.44 -18.60 -2.10
N LEU A 27 14.61 -17.52 -2.85
CA LEU A 27 13.79 -17.18 -4.00
C LEU A 27 14.33 -17.90 -5.24
N THR A 28 13.44 -18.40 -6.09
CA THR A 28 13.84 -18.79 -7.45
C THR A 28 14.23 -17.55 -8.27
N ALA A 29 14.89 -17.76 -9.40
CA ALA A 29 15.26 -16.67 -10.31
C ALA A 29 14.01 -15.91 -10.80
N GLU A 30 12.93 -16.64 -11.08
CA GLU A 30 11.65 -16.11 -11.55
C GLU A 30 10.96 -15.30 -10.44
N GLN A 31 10.90 -15.83 -9.21
CA GLN A 31 10.33 -15.11 -8.06
C GLN A 31 11.10 -13.84 -7.76
N LYS A 32 12.44 -13.89 -7.82
CA LYS A 32 13.29 -12.73 -7.61
C LYS A 32 13.07 -11.67 -8.69
N SER A 33 13.03 -12.08 -9.96
CA SER A 33 12.76 -11.17 -11.08
C SER A 33 11.38 -10.51 -10.97
N ALA A 34 10.36 -11.30 -10.64
CA ALA A 34 9.00 -10.81 -10.45
C ALA A 34 8.89 -9.83 -9.28
N LEU A 35 9.53 -10.15 -8.15
CA LEU A 35 9.60 -9.26 -7.00
C LEU A 35 10.27 -7.93 -7.36
N GLN A 36 11.39 -7.96 -8.08
CA GLN A 36 12.09 -6.74 -8.54
C GLN A 36 11.23 -5.90 -9.48
N ASN A 37 10.55 -6.54 -10.45
CA ASN A 37 9.63 -5.87 -11.36
C ASN A 37 8.48 -5.18 -10.60
N ASN A 38 7.84 -5.90 -9.67
CA ASN A 38 6.74 -5.33 -8.89
C ASN A 38 7.20 -4.18 -7.99
N ILE A 39 8.37 -4.32 -7.35
CA ILE A 39 8.96 -3.24 -6.55
C ILE A 39 9.15 -1.99 -7.39
N GLN A 40 9.70 -2.13 -8.61
CA GLN A 40 9.92 -0.99 -9.49
C GLN A 40 8.60 -0.33 -9.91
N LEU A 41 7.61 -1.13 -10.35
CA LEU A 41 6.31 -0.62 -10.77
C LEU A 41 5.57 0.11 -9.62
N MET A 42 5.57 -0.46 -8.42
CA MET A 42 4.91 0.16 -7.27
C MET A 42 5.63 1.44 -6.83
N ARG A 43 6.97 1.48 -6.90
CA ARG A 43 7.75 2.69 -6.65
C ARG A 43 7.45 3.79 -7.67
N ASP A 44 7.43 3.45 -8.95
CA ASP A 44 7.11 4.38 -10.04
C ASP A 44 5.68 4.92 -9.89
N ALA A 45 4.72 4.06 -9.55
CA ALA A 45 3.35 4.47 -9.26
C ALA A 45 3.29 5.46 -8.08
N ILE A 46 3.94 5.14 -6.95
CA ILE A 46 3.99 6.02 -5.76
C ILE A 46 4.58 7.38 -6.12
N VAL A 47 5.73 7.42 -6.79
CA VAL A 47 6.35 8.68 -7.21
C VAL A 47 5.39 9.43 -8.14
N MET A 48 4.83 8.75 -9.13
CA MET A 48 3.92 9.36 -10.10
C MET A 48 2.73 10.03 -9.42
N PHE A 49 1.91 9.32 -8.65
CA PHE A 49 0.70 9.94 -8.11
C PHE A 49 1.00 10.94 -7.00
N THR A 50 2.06 10.75 -6.20
CA THR A 50 2.41 11.73 -5.17
C THR A 50 2.96 13.03 -5.76
N THR A 51 3.67 12.98 -6.89
CA THR A 51 4.10 14.20 -7.60
C THR A 51 2.92 15.03 -8.12
N THR A 52 1.78 14.40 -8.44
CA THR A 52 0.57 15.16 -8.80
C THR A 52 0.04 16.01 -7.63
N GLY A 53 0.23 15.56 -6.39
CA GLY A 53 -0.07 16.34 -5.20
C GLY A 53 0.88 17.54 -5.08
N ALA A 54 2.19 17.29 -5.22
CA ALA A 54 3.19 18.35 -5.20
C ALA A 54 2.94 19.41 -6.30
N ALA A 55 2.56 19.00 -7.51
CA ALA A 55 2.22 19.90 -8.61
C ALA A 55 0.99 20.78 -8.32
N ARG A 56 0.06 20.32 -7.47
CA ARG A 56 -1.08 21.11 -6.99
C ARG A 56 -0.76 21.96 -5.76
N GLY A 57 0.47 21.91 -5.26
CA GLY A 57 0.89 22.63 -4.04
C GLY A 57 0.44 21.97 -2.73
N VAL A 58 0.05 20.68 -2.76
CA VAL A 58 -0.27 19.92 -1.54
C VAL A 58 0.90 19.02 -1.14
N SER A 59 1.23 19.01 0.16
CA SER A 59 2.35 18.23 0.72
C SER A 59 2.08 16.72 0.72
N GLY A 60 3.11 15.88 0.75
CA GLY A 60 2.98 14.42 0.95
C GLY A 60 4.29 13.77 1.39
N HIS A 61 4.25 12.48 1.74
CA HIS A 61 5.42 11.73 2.23
C HIS A 61 5.78 10.59 1.27
N THR A 62 6.26 10.93 0.07
CA THR A 62 6.63 9.96 -0.96
C THR A 62 7.71 8.98 -0.48
N GLY A 63 8.76 9.51 0.17
CA GLY A 63 9.93 8.72 0.57
C GLY A 63 9.60 7.56 1.50
N GLY A 64 8.76 7.79 2.53
CA GLY A 64 8.39 6.73 3.47
C GLY A 64 7.64 5.58 2.80
N ALA A 65 6.63 5.88 1.97
CA ALA A 65 5.89 4.85 1.24
C ALA A 65 6.78 4.13 0.22
N PHE A 66 7.64 4.87 -0.49
CA PHE A 66 8.59 4.35 -1.47
C PHE A 66 9.60 3.37 -0.86
N ASP A 67 10.09 3.67 0.34
CA ASP A 67 11.11 2.88 1.02
C ASP A 67 10.57 1.48 1.37
N THR A 68 9.34 1.42 1.91
CA THR A 68 8.67 0.19 2.36
C THR A 68 8.12 -0.72 1.25
N VAL A 69 8.28 -0.35 -0.03
CA VAL A 69 7.73 -1.12 -1.16
C VAL A 69 8.23 -2.57 -1.22
N PRO A 70 9.51 -2.90 -0.94
CA PRO A 70 9.97 -4.28 -0.88
C PRO A 70 9.19 -5.12 0.14
N GLU A 71 9.03 -4.61 1.37
CA GLU A 71 8.30 -5.27 2.45
C GLU A 71 6.82 -5.44 2.09
N VAL A 72 6.20 -4.40 1.53
CA VAL A 72 4.80 -4.47 1.06
C VAL A 72 4.62 -5.56 0.01
N ASN A 73 5.53 -5.66 -0.96
CA ASN A 73 5.46 -6.72 -1.98
C ASN A 73 5.61 -8.12 -1.39
N MET A 74 6.54 -8.29 -0.44
CA MET A 74 6.70 -9.56 0.26
C MET A 74 5.45 -9.93 1.04
N LEU A 75 4.85 -8.99 1.78
CA LEU A 75 3.61 -9.21 2.52
C LEU A 75 2.44 -9.57 1.60
N LEU A 76 2.25 -8.84 0.49
CA LEU A 76 1.24 -9.16 -0.52
C LEU A 76 1.45 -10.57 -1.08
N ALA A 77 2.69 -10.97 -1.32
CA ALA A 77 2.99 -12.32 -1.79
C ALA A 77 2.70 -13.40 -0.74
N LEU A 78 2.97 -13.15 0.55
CA LEU A 78 2.58 -14.05 1.64
C LEU A 78 1.06 -14.21 1.72
N PHE A 79 0.31 -13.09 1.61
CA PHE A 79 -1.15 -13.10 1.61
C PHE A 79 -1.74 -13.88 0.44
N ASN A 80 -1.05 -13.91 -0.71
CA ASN A 80 -1.45 -14.72 -1.86
C ASN A 80 -1.13 -16.22 -1.70
N THR A 81 -0.23 -16.59 -0.79
CA THR A 81 0.21 -17.97 -0.59
C THR A 81 -0.72 -18.75 0.35
N SER A 82 -1.21 -18.12 1.41
CA SER A 82 -2.00 -18.82 2.44
C SER A 82 -2.99 -17.90 3.16
N ASP A 83 -4.09 -18.48 3.62
CA ASP A 83 -5.13 -17.88 4.48
C ASP A 83 -4.74 -17.75 5.96
N LYS A 84 -3.56 -18.27 6.35
CA LYS A 84 -2.95 -18.13 7.68
C LYS A 84 -2.54 -16.71 8.03
N TYR A 85 -2.70 -15.77 7.12
CA TYR A 85 -2.40 -14.35 7.35
C TYR A 85 -3.68 -13.54 7.38
N VAL A 86 -3.68 -12.47 8.18
CA VAL A 86 -4.69 -11.42 8.02
C VAL A 86 -4.25 -10.54 6.84
N PRO A 87 -5.01 -10.49 5.73
CA PRO A 87 -4.60 -9.83 4.49
C PRO A 87 -4.83 -8.31 4.56
N ILE A 88 -4.25 -7.67 5.57
CA ILE A 88 -4.31 -6.24 5.82
C ILE A 88 -2.88 -5.73 6.01
N LEU A 89 -2.50 -4.75 5.19
CA LEU A 89 -1.20 -4.07 5.30
C LEU A 89 -1.30 -2.99 6.39
N PHE A 90 -1.26 -3.37 7.66
CA PHE A 90 -1.21 -2.37 8.73
C PHE A 90 0.09 -1.57 8.66
N ASP A 91 -0.02 -0.25 8.75
CA ASP A 91 1.12 0.67 8.80
C ASP A 91 0.93 1.69 9.91
N GLU A 92 1.85 1.67 10.86
CA GLU A 92 1.86 2.55 12.02
C GLU A 92 2.08 4.01 11.61
N ALA A 93 2.86 4.23 10.57
CA ALA A 93 3.13 5.56 10.04
C ALA A 93 2.05 5.96 9.04
N GLY A 94 0.92 6.46 9.55
CA GLY A 94 -0.19 6.88 8.70
C GLY A 94 0.15 7.91 7.62
N HIS A 95 1.25 8.65 7.78
CA HIS A 95 1.71 9.60 6.78
C HIS A 95 2.22 8.92 5.49
N ARG A 96 2.54 7.62 5.53
CA ARG A 96 2.84 6.75 4.38
C ARG A 96 1.58 6.25 3.65
N VAL A 97 0.47 7.01 3.73
CA VAL A 97 -0.84 6.63 3.20
C VAL A 97 -0.85 6.23 1.72
N ALA A 98 0.11 6.71 0.92
CA ALA A 98 0.32 6.30 -0.46
C ALA A 98 0.33 4.77 -0.63
N THR A 99 0.91 4.02 0.30
CA THR A 99 0.88 2.54 0.32
C THR A 99 -0.55 1.99 0.38
N GLN A 100 -1.40 2.59 1.22
CA GLN A 100 -2.78 2.14 1.41
C GLN A 100 -3.66 2.45 0.20
N TYR A 101 -3.43 3.58 -0.47
CA TYR A 101 -4.13 3.93 -1.70
C TYR A 101 -3.72 3.01 -2.85
N LEU A 102 -2.43 2.71 -2.96
CA LEU A 102 -1.93 1.75 -3.93
C LEU A 102 -2.50 0.35 -3.69
N ALA A 103 -2.54 -0.12 -2.44
CA ALA A 103 -3.16 -1.38 -2.06
C ALA A 103 -4.67 -1.41 -2.39
N SER A 104 -5.38 -0.32 -2.13
CA SER A 104 -6.82 -0.20 -2.45
C SER A 104 -7.06 -0.27 -3.97
N ALA A 105 -6.19 0.31 -4.78
CA ALA A 105 -6.27 0.21 -6.24
C ALA A 105 -5.92 -1.21 -6.75
N LEU A 106 -4.93 -1.87 -6.14
CA LEU A 106 -4.59 -3.27 -6.42
C LEU A 106 -5.75 -4.23 -6.13
N GLU A 107 -6.50 -3.97 -5.06
CA GLU A 107 -7.70 -4.73 -4.69
C GLU A 107 -8.93 -4.38 -5.55
N GLY A 108 -8.81 -3.41 -6.47
CA GLY A 108 -9.92 -2.94 -7.32
C GLY A 108 -10.94 -2.08 -6.61
N ALA A 109 -10.67 -1.65 -5.36
CA ALA A 109 -11.54 -0.75 -4.61
C ALA A 109 -11.47 0.70 -5.11
N LEU A 110 -10.37 1.05 -5.79
CA LEU A 110 -10.16 2.34 -6.44
C LEU A 110 -9.68 2.14 -7.88
N PRO A 111 -10.13 2.96 -8.85
CA PRO A 111 -9.50 3.00 -10.15
C PRO A 111 -8.12 3.66 -10.06
N TRP A 112 -7.18 3.24 -10.92
CA TRP A 112 -5.81 3.75 -10.93
C TRP A 112 -5.76 5.27 -11.15
N GLU A 113 -6.65 5.78 -11.99
CA GLU A 113 -6.80 7.20 -12.32
C GLU A 113 -7.16 8.03 -11.09
N HIS A 114 -7.88 7.45 -10.12
CA HIS A 114 -8.24 8.15 -8.88
C HIS A 114 -7.00 8.54 -8.08
N LEU A 115 -5.93 7.73 -8.15
CA LEU A 115 -4.66 8.05 -7.46
C LEU A 115 -4.09 9.40 -7.91
N LEU A 116 -4.35 9.83 -9.16
CA LEU A 116 -3.92 11.14 -9.65
C LEU A 116 -4.56 12.31 -8.91
N HIS A 117 -5.60 12.08 -8.10
CA HIS A 117 -6.24 13.06 -7.23
C HIS A 117 -5.71 13.01 -5.77
N TYR A 118 -4.48 12.50 -5.61
CA TYR A 118 -3.81 12.41 -4.32
C TYR A 118 -3.83 13.75 -3.56
N ARG A 119 -4.46 13.74 -2.38
CA ARG A 119 -4.62 14.91 -1.48
C ARG A 119 -5.35 16.12 -2.08
N GLU A 120 -6.04 15.92 -3.19
CA GLU A 120 -6.98 16.90 -3.73
C GLU A 120 -8.21 17.03 -2.80
N ALA A 121 -8.71 18.25 -2.62
CA ALA A 121 -9.88 18.47 -1.78
C ALA A 121 -11.09 17.68 -2.31
N ASN A 122 -11.86 17.06 -1.41
CA ASN A 122 -13.03 16.23 -1.73
C ASN A 122 -12.75 14.98 -2.60
N SER A 123 -11.48 14.63 -2.88
CA SER A 123 -11.15 13.44 -3.66
C SER A 123 -11.25 12.14 -2.87
N LYS A 124 -11.53 12.20 -1.56
CA LYS A 124 -11.50 11.05 -0.63
C LYS A 124 -10.12 10.39 -0.53
N LEU A 125 -9.04 11.12 -0.84
CA LEU A 125 -7.65 10.72 -0.63
C LEU A 125 -6.96 11.68 0.36
N PRO A 126 -7.35 11.69 1.66
CA PRO A 126 -6.75 12.53 2.70
C PRO A 126 -5.25 12.30 2.92
N GLY A 127 -4.64 13.07 3.84
CA GLY A 127 -3.21 12.96 4.16
C GLY A 127 -2.80 11.74 4.98
N HIS A 128 -3.77 11.00 5.53
CA HIS A 128 -3.61 9.80 6.34
C HIS A 128 -4.74 8.81 6.00
N PRO A 129 -4.59 7.49 6.20
CA PRO A 129 -5.67 6.56 5.87
C PRO A 129 -6.86 6.78 6.81
N GLU A 130 -8.07 6.78 6.25
CA GLU A 130 -9.32 6.94 6.98
C GLU A 130 -10.32 5.84 6.56
N LEU A 131 -10.66 4.97 7.52
CA LEU A 131 -11.67 3.94 7.34
C LEU A 131 -13.04 4.58 7.05
N GLY A 132 -13.70 4.10 6.00
CA GLY A 132 -15.02 4.57 5.60
C GLY A 132 -15.02 5.84 4.74
N LEU A 133 -13.88 6.53 4.60
CA LEU A 133 -13.74 7.67 3.68
C LEU A 133 -13.16 7.23 2.34
N THR A 134 -11.97 6.63 2.35
CA THR A 134 -11.30 6.14 1.14
C THR A 134 -11.73 4.70 0.86
N PRO A 135 -12.30 4.39 -0.32
CA PRO A 135 -12.59 3.01 -0.72
C PRO A 135 -11.36 2.10 -0.61
N GLY A 136 -11.54 0.90 -0.02
CA GLY A 136 -10.47 -0.09 0.16
C GLY A 136 -9.60 0.09 1.40
N VAL A 137 -9.55 1.29 2.00
CA VAL A 137 -8.82 1.51 3.24
C VAL A 137 -9.51 0.79 4.41
N LYS A 138 -8.74 -0.04 5.12
CA LYS A 138 -9.25 -0.99 6.14
C LYS A 138 -9.11 -0.51 7.58
N PHE A 139 -8.42 0.61 7.81
CA PHE A 139 -8.19 1.18 9.13
C PHE A 139 -7.92 2.68 9.03
N SER A 140 -8.16 3.41 10.11
CA SER A 140 -7.73 4.79 10.22
C SER A 140 -6.37 4.85 10.93
N SER A 141 -5.45 5.67 10.44
CA SER A 141 -4.22 5.98 11.17
C SER A 141 -3.78 7.44 11.00
N GLY A 142 -2.71 7.88 11.66
CA GLY A 142 -2.20 9.25 11.53
C GLY A 142 -1.37 9.74 12.71
N ARG A 143 -1.76 9.35 13.94
CA ARG A 143 -0.89 9.52 15.11
C ARG A 143 -0.01 8.28 15.30
N LEU A 144 1.30 8.48 15.25
CA LEU A 144 2.27 7.41 15.57
C LEU A 144 1.97 6.80 16.94
N GLY A 145 2.02 5.48 17.02
CA GLY A 145 1.82 4.65 18.21
C GLY A 145 0.39 4.14 18.40
N HIS A 146 -0.64 4.79 17.85
CA HIS A 146 -2.02 4.47 18.25
C HIS A 146 -2.59 3.18 17.65
N ILE A 147 -2.01 2.67 16.55
CA ILE A 147 -2.57 1.50 15.88
C ILE A 147 -2.19 0.19 16.60
N TRP A 148 -1.18 0.20 17.47
CA TRP A 148 -0.74 -0.99 18.20
C TRP A 148 -1.85 -1.70 18.99
N PRO A 149 -2.61 -1.02 19.88
CA PRO A 149 -3.73 -1.66 20.56
C PRO A 149 -4.81 -2.16 19.59
N PHE A 150 -5.04 -1.47 18.48
CA PHE A 150 -5.99 -1.90 17.45
C PHE A 150 -5.55 -3.20 16.77
N VAL A 151 -4.30 -3.25 16.29
CA VAL A 151 -3.71 -4.43 15.65
C VAL A 151 -3.63 -5.61 16.62
N ASN A 152 -3.32 -5.35 17.90
CA ASN A 152 -3.39 -6.38 18.95
C ASN A 152 -4.81 -6.95 19.11
N GLY A 153 -5.85 -6.11 19.03
CA GLY A 153 -7.24 -6.56 19.02
C GLY A 153 -7.55 -7.45 17.81
N VAL A 154 -7.07 -7.08 16.63
CA VAL A 154 -7.21 -7.89 15.40
C VAL A 154 -6.51 -9.24 15.56
N ALA A 155 -5.30 -9.26 16.11
CA ALA A 155 -4.56 -10.50 16.38
C ALA A 155 -5.28 -11.37 17.42
N LEU A 156 -5.84 -10.77 18.48
CA LEU A 156 -6.61 -11.49 19.48
C LEU A 156 -7.89 -12.13 18.92
N ALA A 157 -8.52 -11.47 17.94
CA ALA A 157 -9.69 -11.98 17.23
C ALA A 157 -9.34 -13.09 16.21
N ASN A 158 -8.10 -13.11 15.71
CA ASN A 158 -7.62 -14.07 14.70
C ASN A 158 -6.43 -14.87 15.25
N ARG A 159 -6.64 -15.61 16.36
CA ARG A 159 -5.54 -16.29 17.09
C ARG A 159 -4.80 -17.35 16.28
N ASP A 160 -5.44 -17.89 15.25
CA ASP A 160 -4.90 -18.88 14.32
C ASP A 160 -4.12 -18.26 13.15
N LYS A 161 -4.13 -16.92 13.03
CA LYS A 161 -3.51 -16.19 11.92
C LYS A 161 -2.38 -15.28 12.38
N THR A 162 -1.42 -15.08 11.50
CA THR A 162 -0.34 -14.11 11.67
C THR A 162 -0.80 -12.74 11.18
N VAL A 163 -0.54 -11.71 12.00
CA VAL A 163 -0.82 -10.30 11.69
C VAL A 163 0.50 -9.56 11.54
N PHE A 164 0.64 -8.77 10.48
CA PHE A 164 1.82 -7.94 10.25
C PHE A 164 1.48 -6.46 10.42
N ILE A 165 2.44 -5.70 10.95
CA ILE A 165 2.39 -4.25 11.08
C ILE A 165 3.73 -3.68 10.62
N LEU A 166 3.70 -2.77 9.66
CA LEU A 166 4.86 -1.99 9.26
C LEU A 166 5.12 -0.90 10.30
N CYS A 167 6.33 -0.85 10.81
CA CYS A 167 6.78 0.18 11.75
C CYS A 167 7.91 0.99 11.15
N PRO A 168 7.94 2.33 11.33
CA PRO A 168 9.11 3.11 11.01
C PRO A 168 10.28 2.61 11.88
N LEU A 169 11.41 2.28 11.24
CA LEU A 169 12.65 2.02 11.94
C LEU A 169 13.11 3.35 12.56
N GLY A 170 13.30 3.35 13.87
CA GLY A 170 13.94 4.44 14.62
C GLY A 170 15.46 4.30 14.61
#